data_AF-A0A453DFT6-F1
#
_entry.id   AF-A0A453DFT6-F1
#
_cell.length_a   1.000
_cell.length_b   1.000
_cell.length_c   1.000
_cell.angle_alpha   90.00
_cell.angle_beta   90.00
_cell.angle_gamma   90.00
#
_symmetry.space_group_name_H-M   'P 1'
#
loop_
_entity.id
_entity.type
_entity.pdbx_description
1 polymer ?
#
loop_
_entity_poly.entity_id
_entity_poly.type
_entity_poly.pdbx_seq_one_letter_code
_entity_poly.pdbx_strand_id
1 'polypeptide(L)'
;MGSENAMMLDENHNFSNQAQQFFTTRFNCKDYHMIVWKELTNSDVGNIGRIVVPKRDAEANLPALLERDGLILKMEDMRLPVTWNFKFRYWPNNKSRMYVLESTGEFSKNHNLETQDTFIIYKSLESGKFVRENSIYSTPLSLVLSNK
;
A
#
# COMPACT_ATOMS: atom_id res chain seq x y z
N MET A 1 -25.76 -12.36 14.97
CA MET A 1 -25.44 -13.39 13.95
C MET A 1 -24.32 -12.82 13.10
N GLY A 2 -23.08 -13.28 13.08
CA GLY A 2 -22.34 -14.30 13.82
C GLY A 2 -20.87 -13.90 13.69
N SER A 3 -20.10 -14.06 14.75
CA SER A 3 -18.68 -13.71 14.84
C SER A 3 -17.81 -14.77 14.17
N GLU A 4 -17.44 -14.59 12.90
CA GLU A 4 -16.46 -15.45 12.24
C GLU A 4 -15.63 -14.63 11.24
N ASN A 5 -14.65 -13.86 11.71
CA ASN A 5 -13.61 -13.26 10.85
C ASN A 5 -12.29 -13.10 11.60
N ALA A 6 -12.01 -14.00 12.54
CA ALA A 6 -10.70 -14.11 13.17
C ALA A 6 -9.96 -15.30 12.52
N MET A 7 -8.79 -15.00 11.95
CA MET A 7 -7.79 -15.90 11.33
C MET A 7 -7.74 -15.86 9.79
N MET A 8 -7.28 -14.72 9.27
CA MET A 8 -6.83 -14.54 7.87
C MET A 8 -5.40 -15.06 7.62
N LEU A 9 -4.70 -15.43 8.69
CA LEU A 9 -3.34 -15.95 8.67
C LEU A 9 -3.37 -17.37 9.25
N ASP A 10 -2.65 -18.30 8.61
CA ASP A 10 -2.39 -19.62 9.15
C ASP A 10 -1.36 -19.57 10.29
N GLU A 11 -1.12 -20.70 10.96
CA GLU A 11 -0.14 -20.82 12.06
C GLU A 11 1.29 -20.43 11.63
N ASN A 12 1.56 -20.42 10.32
CA ASN A 12 2.83 -20.02 9.72
C ASN A 12 2.83 -18.56 9.21
N HIS A 13 1.84 -17.76 9.59
CA HIS A 13 1.64 -16.37 9.14
C HIS A 13 1.45 -16.20 7.63
N ASN A 14 1.12 -17.27 6.90
CA ASN A 14 0.73 -17.19 5.50
C ASN A 14 -0.77 -16.92 5.39
N PHE A 15 -1.20 -16.31 4.29
CA PHE A 15 -2.63 -16.18 4.01
C PHE A 15 -3.25 -17.55 3.81
N SER A 16 -4.35 -17.82 4.51
CA SER A 16 -5.11 -19.06 4.34
C SER A 16 -5.62 -19.20 2.89
N ASN A 17 -5.83 -20.43 2.42
CA ASN A 17 -6.41 -20.67 1.09
C ASN A 17 -7.75 -19.95 0.88
N GLN A 18 -8.52 -19.78 1.95
CA GLN A 18 -9.78 -19.03 1.91
C GLN A 18 -9.54 -17.53 1.74
N ALA A 19 -8.55 -16.96 2.45
CA ALA A 19 -8.12 -15.57 2.24
C ALA A 19 -7.62 -15.39 0.79
N GLN A 20 -6.71 -16.26 0.31
CA GLN A 20 -6.23 -16.23 -1.07
C GLN A 20 -7.36 -16.29 -2.09
N GLN A 21 -8.32 -17.20 -1.93
CA GLN A 21 -9.51 -17.23 -2.79
C GLN A 21 -10.35 -15.97 -2.68
N PHE A 22 -10.50 -15.40 -1.48
CA PHE A 22 -11.18 -14.12 -1.27
C PHE A 22 -10.49 -12.98 -2.04
N PHE A 23 -9.15 -12.92 -2.01
CA PHE A 23 -8.37 -11.97 -2.79
C PHE A 23 -8.59 -12.14 -4.28
N THR A 24 -8.44 -13.35 -4.81
CA THR A 24 -8.60 -13.62 -6.25
C THR A 24 -10.03 -13.33 -6.72
N THR A 25 -11.02 -13.58 -5.87
CA THR A 25 -12.43 -13.31 -6.17
C THR A 25 -12.75 -11.81 -6.06
N ARG A 26 -12.10 -11.09 -5.15
CA ARG A 26 -12.33 -9.65 -4.92
C ARG A 26 -11.53 -8.76 -5.87
N PHE A 27 -10.35 -9.20 -6.31
CA PHE A 27 -9.42 -8.42 -7.13
C PHE A 27 -8.86 -9.29 -8.26
N ASN A 28 -9.42 -9.15 -9.46
CA ASN A 28 -8.85 -9.72 -10.68
C ASN A 28 -7.72 -8.81 -11.17
N CYS A 29 -6.48 -9.31 -11.22
CA CYS A 29 -5.29 -8.52 -11.54
C CYS A 29 -5.34 -7.83 -12.92
N LYS A 30 -6.16 -8.33 -13.87
CA LYS A 30 -6.34 -7.71 -15.19
C LYS A 30 -7.13 -6.40 -15.14
N ASP A 31 -7.87 -6.16 -14.07
CA ASP A 31 -8.76 -5.01 -13.93
C ASP A 31 -8.07 -3.82 -13.22
N TYR A 32 -6.77 -3.96 -12.91
CA TYR A 32 -6.00 -3.00 -12.14
C TYR A 32 -4.67 -2.67 -12.82
N HIS A 33 -4.35 -1.37 -12.88
CA HIS A 33 -3.04 -0.90 -13.30
C HIS A 33 -2.22 -0.46 -12.10
N MET A 34 -0.97 -0.92 -12.02
CA MET A 34 0.00 -0.39 -11.07
C MET A 34 0.36 1.04 -11.48
N ILE A 35 0.16 1.99 -10.57
CA ILE A 35 0.33 3.42 -10.85
C ILE A 35 1.38 4.10 -9.97
N VAL A 36 1.72 3.51 -8.83
CA VAL A 36 2.79 3.97 -7.95
C VAL A 36 3.55 2.75 -7.45
N TRP A 37 4.87 2.80 -7.51
CA TRP A 37 5.75 1.81 -6.90
C TRP A 37 6.79 2.53 -6.03
N LYS A 38 6.84 2.19 -4.75
CA LYS A 38 7.70 2.87 -3.78
C LYS A 38 8.36 1.86 -2.85
N GLU A 39 9.66 1.69 -3.00
CA GLU A 39 10.49 1.07 -1.96
C GLU A 39 10.58 2.00 -0.75
N LEU A 40 10.17 1.49 0.42
CA LEU A 40 10.07 2.26 1.65
C LEU A 40 11.45 2.52 2.25
N THR A 41 11.66 3.76 2.66
CA THR A 41 12.86 4.18 3.39
C THR A 41 12.59 4.24 4.89
N ASN A 42 13.65 4.38 5.69
CA ASN A 42 13.53 4.61 7.14
C ASN A 42 12.57 5.75 7.50
N SER A 43 12.51 6.82 6.69
CA SER A 43 11.60 7.93 6.94
C SER A 43 10.14 7.61 6.62
N ASP A 44 9.88 6.66 5.72
CA ASP A 44 8.54 6.29 5.27
C ASP A 44 7.82 5.40 6.30
N VAL A 45 8.58 4.54 7.00
CA VAL A 45 8.08 3.65 8.07
C VAL A 45 8.32 4.21 9.48
N GLY A 46 8.85 5.44 9.57
CA GLY A 46 9.11 6.09 10.85
C GLY A 46 7.85 6.65 11.54
N ASN A 47 8.02 7.13 12.76
CA ASN A 47 6.93 7.62 13.64
C ASN A 47 6.19 8.86 13.12
N ILE A 48 6.68 9.52 12.07
CA ILE A 48 6.02 10.70 11.49
C ILE A 48 4.72 10.29 10.76
N GLY A 49 4.64 9.06 10.24
CA GLY A 49 3.45 8.56 9.56
C GLY A 49 3.20 9.24 8.21
N ARG A 50 4.25 9.33 7.39
CA ARG A 50 4.19 9.83 6.01
C ARG A 50 5.04 8.98 5.07
N ILE A 51 4.57 8.78 3.84
CA ILE A 51 5.31 8.11 2.77
C ILE A 51 5.56 9.11 1.65
N VAL A 52 6.79 9.21 1.17
CA VAL A 52 7.16 10.04 0.03
C VAL A 52 6.78 9.34 -1.27
N VAL A 53 5.95 9.97 -2.10
CA VAL A 53 5.52 9.41 -3.38
C VAL A 53 6.51 9.83 -4.47
N PRO A 54 7.00 8.90 -5.32
CA PRO A 54 7.83 9.25 -6.47
C PRO A 54 7.14 10.30 -7.34
N LYS A 55 7.81 11.43 -7.60
CA LYS A 55 7.24 12.56 -8.34
C LYS A 55 6.66 12.16 -9.69
N ARG A 56 7.38 11.32 -10.44
CA ARG A 56 6.97 10.85 -11.78
C ARG A 56 5.62 10.15 -11.72
N ASP A 57 5.46 9.22 -10.79
CA ASP A 57 4.25 8.42 -10.62
C ASP A 57 3.08 9.30 -10.14
N ALA A 58 3.36 10.21 -9.19
CA ALA A 58 2.37 11.15 -8.67
C ALA A 58 1.78 12.05 -9.76
N GLU A 59 2.63 12.67 -10.58
CA GLU A 59 2.20 13.60 -11.63
C GLU A 59 1.54 12.91 -12.82
N ALA A 60 1.92 11.67 -13.13
CA ALA A 60 1.35 10.91 -14.23
C ALA A 60 -0.01 10.30 -13.88
N ASN A 61 -0.18 9.80 -12.65
CA ASN A 61 -1.25 8.84 -12.37
C ASN A 61 -2.20 9.23 -11.24
N LEU A 62 -1.78 10.12 -10.32
CA LEU A 62 -2.63 10.58 -9.22
C LEU A 62 -3.36 11.89 -9.59
N PRO A 63 -4.46 12.23 -8.89
CA PRO A 63 -5.16 13.48 -9.13
C PRO A 63 -4.24 14.69 -9.02
N ALA A 64 -4.29 15.60 -10.00
CA ALA A 64 -3.45 16.79 -10.02
C ALA A 64 -3.74 17.69 -8.81
N LEU A 65 -2.68 18.07 -8.10
CA LEU A 65 -2.79 18.99 -6.96
C LEU A 65 -2.58 20.43 -7.41
N LEU A 66 -3.64 21.24 -7.31
CA LEU A 66 -3.57 22.69 -7.56
C LEU A 66 -3.02 23.43 -6.34
N GLU A 67 -3.43 23.00 -5.14
CA GLU A 67 -3.06 23.62 -3.87
C GLU A 67 -2.18 22.71 -3.00
N ARG A 68 -1.43 23.33 -2.09
CA ARG A 68 -0.45 22.64 -1.25
C ARG A 68 -1.09 21.64 -0.30
N ASP A 69 -2.28 21.94 0.20
CA ASP A 69 -2.94 21.12 1.21
C ASP A 69 -3.50 19.82 0.67
N GLY A 70 -3.63 19.72 -0.65
CA GLY A 70 -3.94 18.47 -1.33
C GLY A 70 -5.37 17.98 -1.04
N LEU A 71 -5.54 16.67 -1.02
CA LEU A 71 -6.85 16.02 -0.87
C LEU A 71 -6.73 14.66 -0.17
N ILE A 72 -7.87 14.11 0.25
CA ILE A 72 -7.91 12.75 0.79
C ILE A 72 -8.05 11.73 -0.35
N LEU A 73 -7.12 10.79 -0.43
CA LEU A 73 -7.23 9.59 -1.24
C LEU A 73 -7.77 8.45 -0.39
N LYS A 74 -8.93 7.91 -0.79
CA LYS A 74 -9.48 6.69 -0.23
C LYS A 74 -8.89 5.50 -0.98
N MET A 75 -8.25 4.60 -0.27
CA MET A 75 -7.63 3.40 -0.83
C MET A 75 -8.17 2.16 -0.14
N GLU A 76 -8.79 1.26 -0.90
CA GLU A 76 -9.18 -0.05 -0.35
C GLU A 76 -7.91 -0.89 -0.13
N ASP A 77 -7.83 -1.56 1.01
CA ASP A 77 -6.77 -2.51 1.27
C ASP A 77 -7.09 -3.83 0.57
N MET A 78 -6.10 -4.39 -0.15
CA MET A 78 -6.32 -5.70 -0.77
C MET A 78 -6.48 -6.79 0.28
N ARG A 79 -5.74 -6.70 1.41
CA ARG A 79 -5.64 -7.77 2.42
C ARG A 79 -6.59 -7.64 3.57
N LEU A 80 -6.85 -6.42 3.99
CA LEU A 80 -7.70 -6.13 5.11
C LEU A 80 -9.06 -5.62 4.61
N PRO A 81 -10.17 -5.93 5.28
CA PRO A 81 -11.47 -5.31 4.98
C PRO A 81 -11.53 -3.87 5.49
N VAL A 82 -10.52 -3.06 5.16
CA VAL A 82 -10.32 -1.68 5.62
C VAL A 82 -10.14 -0.76 4.41
N THR A 83 -10.63 0.47 4.54
CA THR A 83 -10.32 1.56 3.61
C THR A 83 -9.47 2.59 4.31
N TRP A 84 -8.28 2.83 3.77
CA TRP A 84 -7.35 3.82 4.28
C TRP A 84 -7.67 5.20 3.69
N ASN A 85 -7.59 6.23 4.53
CA ASN A 85 -7.79 7.62 4.14
C ASN A 85 -6.46 8.35 4.27
N PHE A 86 -5.69 8.42 3.17
CA PHE A 86 -4.41 9.11 3.16
C PHE A 86 -4.58 10.53 2.67
N LYS A 87 -3.91 11.49 3.33
CA LYS A 87 -3.84 12.86 2.80
C LYS A 87 -2.73 12.93 1.77
N PHE A 88 -3.11 13.02 0.50
CA PHE A 88 -2.18 13.23 -0.60
C PHE A 88 -1.96 14.72 -0.83
N ARG A 89 -0.74 15.18 -0.58
CA ARG A 89 -0.38 16.59 -0.67
C ARG A 89 1.02 16.77 -1.27
N TYR A 90 1.45 18.03 -1.43
CA TYR A 90 2.84 18.33 -1.77
C TYR A 90 3.46 19.35 -0.83
N TRP A 91 4.79 19.28 -0.73
CA TRP A 91 5.62 20.34 -0.18
C TRP A 91 6.40 21.02 -1.29
N PRO A 92 6.59 22.36 -1.21
CA PRO A 92 7.53 23.04 -2.08
C PRO A 92 8.94 22.46 -1.93
N ASN A 93 9.60 22.18 -3.05
CA ASN A 93 10.99 21.74 -3.07
C ASN A 93 11.71 22.46 -4.21
N ASN A 94 12.44 23.52 -3.88
CA ASN A 94 13.00 24.47 -4.85
C ASN A 94 11.91 25.01 -5.79
N LYS A 95 12.14 24.95 -7.11
CA LYS A 95 11.14 25.30 -8.15
C LYS A 95 10.19 24.14 -8.49
N SER A 96 10.20 23.07 -7.69
CA SER A 96 9.44 21.84 -7.89
C SER A 96 8.61 21.51 -6.65
N ARG A 97 8.08 20.29 -6.64
CA ARG A 97 7.24 19.72 -5.59
C ARG A 97 7.81 18.37 -5.14
N MET A 98 7.59 18.05 -3.88
CA MET A 98 7.77 16.73 -3.30
C MET A 98 6.39 16.24 -2.83
N TYR A 99 5.95 15.10 -3.34
CA TYR A 99 4.62 14.57 -3.05
C TYR A 99 4.68 13.60 -1.86
N VAL A 100 3.67 13.65 -1.01
CA VAL A 100 3.61 12.83 0.21
C VAL A 100 2.19 12.33 0.44
N LEU A 101 2.10 11.11 0.97
CA LEU A 101 0.92 10.60 1.66
C LEU A 101 1.15 10.79 3.16
N GLU A 102 0.27 11.50 3.83
CA GLU A 102 0.24 11.60 5.29
C GLU A 102 -0.85 10.69 5.86
N SER A 103 -0.83 10.53 7.20
CA SER A 103 -1.71 9.61 7.93
C SER A 103 -1.44 8.14 7.61
N THR A 104 -0.19 7.79 7.34
CA THR A 104 0.22 6.41 7.01
C THR A 104 0.63 5.59 8.25
N GLY A 105 0.69 6.19 9.44
CA GLY A 105 1.24 5.53 10.63
C GLY A 105 0.47 4.28 11.08
N GLU A 106 -0.86 4.33 11.11
CA GLU A 106 -1.69 3.16 11.44
C GLU A 106 -1.62 2.08 10.37
N PHE A 107 -1.58 2.51 9.09
CA PHE A 107 -1.34 1.62 7.97
C PHE A 107 -0.01 0.88 8.12
N SER A 108 1.11 1.58 8.33
CA SER A 108 2.41 0.96 8.47
C SER A 108 2.46 -0.05 9.63
N LYS A 109 1.80 0.26 10.75
CA LYS A 109 1.70 -0.64 11.91
C LYS A 109 0.87 -1.89 11.61
N ASN A 110 -0.32 -1.74 11.03
CA ASN A 110 -1.20 -2.88 10.74
C ASN A 110 -0.61 -3.84 9.68
N HIS A 111 0.31 -3.34 8.85
CA HIS A 111 0.99 -4.15 7.85
C HIS A 111 2.42 -4.55 8.23
N ASN A 112 2.89 -4.21 9.44
CA ASN A 112 4.26 -4.43 9.93
C ASN A 112 5.31 -4.00 8.89
N LEU A 113 5.16 -2.81 8.31
CA LEU A 113 6.05 -2.34 7.26
C LEU A 113 7.42 -1.98 7.79
N GLU A 114 8.44 -2.43 7.09
CA GLU A 114 9.84 -2.11 7.35
C GLU A 114 10.49 -1.39 6.16
N THR A 115 11.70 -0.89 6.38
CA THR A 115 12.53 -0.35 5.31
C THR A 115 12.82 -1.44 4.28
N GLN A 116 12.85 -1.07 2.99
CA GLN A 116 12.96 -1.96 1.82
C GLN A 116 11.70 -2.74 1.45
N ASP A 117 10.65 -2.73 2.28
CA ASP A 117 9.34 -3.19 1.82
C ASP A 117 8.84 -2.28 0.69
N THR A 118 7.95 -2.82 -0.13
CA THR A 118 7.37 -2.05 -1.25
C THR A 118 5.94 -1.64 -0.92
N PHE A 119 5.64 -0.37 -1.11
CA PHE A 119 4.29 0.18 -1.16
C PHE A 119 3.86 0.39 -2.62
N ILE A 120 2.75 -0.24 -3.01
CA ILE A 120 2.22 -0.21 -4.37
C ILE A 120 0.80 0.34 -4.34
N ILE A 121 0.49 1.27 -5.25
CA ILE A 121 -0.88 1.69 -5.52
C ILE A 121 -1.28 1.19 -6.90
N TYR A 122 -2.43 0.54 -6.95
CA TYR A 122 -3.15 0.18 -8.14
C TYR A 122 -4.37 1.07 -8.34
N LYS A 123 -4.78 1.23 -9.60
CA LYS A 123 -6.01 1.91 -9.98
C LYS A 123 -6.90 0.95 -10.76
N SER A 124 -8.14 0.80 -10.31
CA SER A 124 -9.17 0.05 -11.03
C SER A 124 -9.45 0.70 -12.38
N LEU A 125 -9.46 -0.11 -13.43
CA LEU A 125 -9.81 0.33 -14.78
C LEU A 125 -11.28 0.71 -14.92
N GLU A 126 -12.15 -0.03 -14.23
CA GLU A 126 -13.59 0.18 -14.31
C GLU A 126 -14.04 1.37 -13.46
N SER A 127 -13.66 1.40 -12.19
CA SER A 127 -14.18 2.37 -11.22
C SER A 127 -13.27 3.58 -10.99
N GLY A 128 -12.01 3.51 -11.44
CA GLY A 128 -10.99 4.51 -11.13
C GLY A 128 -10.56 4.55 -9.66
N LYS A 129 -11.11 3.67 -8.80
CA LYS A 129 -10.76 3.57 -7.38
C LYS A 129 -9.31 3.12 -7.20
N PHE A 130 -8.69 3.60 -6.12
CA PHE A 130 -7.36 3.20 -5.72
C PHE A 130 -7.42 2.02 -4.77
N VAL A 131 -6.55 1.05 -5.01
CA VAL A 131 -6.37 -0.13 -4.19
C VAL A 131 -4.87 -0.27 -3.95
N ARG A 132 -4.45 -0.64 -2.76
CA ARG A 132 -3.02 -0.78 -2.45
C ARG A 132 -2.57 -2.24 -2.33
N GLU A 133 -1.28 -2.47 -2.55
CA GLU A 133 -0.56 -3.68 -2.13
C GLU A 133 0.71 -3.31 -1.39
N ASN A 134 1.16 -4.18 -0.51
CA ASN A 134 2.54 -4.19 -0.07
C ASN A 134 3.15 -5.57 -0.31
N SER A 135 4.44 -5.64 -0.62
CA SER A 135 5.20 -6.89 -0.59
C SER A 135 6.10 -6.84 0.64
N ILE A 136 5.98 -7.83 1.52
CA ILE A 136 6.84 -7.98 2.69
C ILE A 136 7.99 -8.89 2.24
N TYR A 137 9.24 -8.43 2.27
CA TYR A 137 10.41 -9.27 1.98
C TYR A 137 10.79 -10.20 3.14
N SER A 138 9.85 -10.58 4.02
CA SER A 138 10.14 -11.47 5.14
C SER A 138 10.02 -12.94 4.74
N THR A 139 10.83 -13.37 3.78
CA THR A 139 11.53 -14.66 3.88
C THR A 139 12.95 -14.39 3.42
N PRO A 140 13.95 -14.48 4.31
CA PRO A 140 15.33 -14.50 3.88
C PRO A 140 15.50 -15.61 2.85
N LEU A 141 16.05 -15.30 1.66
CA LEU A 141 16.46 -16.31 0.68
C LEU A 141 17.38 -17.39 1.30
N SER A 142 17.97 -17.11 2.47
CA SER A 142 18.76 -18.08 3.23
C SER A 142 17.97 -19.26 3.79
N LEU A 143 16.63 -19.24 3.83
CA LEU A 143 15.83 -20.38 4.30
C LEU A 143 15.46 -21.39 3.20
N VAL A 144 15.59 -21.02 1.92
CA VAL A 144 15.25 -21.90 0.77
C VAL A 144 16.43 -22.81 0.37
N LEU A 145 17.65 -22.52 0.85
CA LEU A 145 18.86 -23.27 0.48
C LEU A 145 19.36 -24.29 1.52
N SER A 146 18.64 -24.53 2.61
CA SER A 146 19.05 -25.53 3.62
C SER A 146 18.33 -26.88 3.55
N ASN A 147 17.57 -27.15 2.49
CA ASN A 147 17.04 -28.48 2.19
C ASN A 147 17.57 -28.97 0.84
N LYS A 148 18.86 -29.32 0.81
CA LYS A 148 19.44 -30.30 -0.11
C LYS A 148 20.37 -31.21 0.67
#